data_AF-A0AAP9ED11-F1
#
_entry.id   AF-A0AAP9ED11-F1
#
_cell.length_a   1.000
_cell.length_b   1.000
_cell.length_c   1.000
_cell.angle_alpha   90.00
_cell.angle_beta   90.00
_cell.angle_gamma   90.00
#
_symmetry.space_group_name_H-M   'P 1'
#
loop_
_entity.id
_entity.type
_entity.pdbx_description
1 polymer ?
#
loop_
_entity_poly.entity_id
_entity_poly.type
_entity_poly.pdbx_seq_one_letter_code
_entity_poly.pdbx_strand_id
1 'polypeptide(L)'
;MKTPILMAIAPITQSQQPGMLLVDKQAKKVYFTAQQLPEPKSQKWLLWLLIISSVLVTPYWLFDKLLHLPHFPIHQPIVWWLVLVITLGIPIIAWYVGRQKVHYDFQQVKPLAVDQSTLDKALKYWWFERLWVATVLLLLPPTSVLFLVLYMIKRDPLDALLITVHATLFMRRLIPHAFSRIMVSKRDIEEWEK
;
A
#
# COMPACT_ATOMS: atom_id res chain seq x y z
N MET A 1 -3.97 17.72 -23.90
CA MET A 1 -5.04 16.99 -23.18
C MET A 1 -4.40 16.26 -22.01
N LYS A 2 -4.93 16.38 -20.79
CA LYS A 2 -4.39 15.64 -19.62
C LYS A 2 -4.79 14.17 -19.76
N THR A 3 -3.84 13.26 -19.56
CA THR A 3 -4.11 11.81 -19.59
C THR A 3 -5.11 11.47 -18.49
N PRO A 4 -6.23 10.80 -18.79
CA PRO A 4 -7.23 10.46 -17.78
C PRO A 4 -6.60 9.57 -16.71
N ILE A 5 -6.84 9.89 -15.44
CA ILE A 5 -6.35 9.06 -14.32
C ILE A 5 -7.44 8.06 -13.98
N LEU A 6 -7.37 6.89 -14.61
CA LEU A 6 -8.27 5.77 -14.35
C LEU A 6 -7.86 5.08 -13.04
N MET A 7 -8.76 5.14 -12.06
CA MET A 7 -8.54 4.55 -10.74
C MET A 7 -9.37 3.30 -10.56
N ALA A 8 -8.71 2.19 -10.25
CA ALA A 8 -9.39 0.95 -9.90
C ALA A 8 -10.06 1.07 -8.52
N ILE A 9 -11.35 0.78 -8.47
CA ILE A 9 -12.17 0.83 -7.25
C ILE A 9 -12.40 -0.58 -6.72
N ALA A 10 -13.18 -1.39 -7.43
CA ALA A 10 -13.62 -2.70 -6.98
C ALA A 10 -13.76 -3.69 -8.16
N PRO A 11 -13.65 -5.00 -7.91
CA PRO A 11 -14.01 -6.00 -8.90
C PRO A 11 -15.52 -5.95 -9.18
N ILE A 12 -15.91 -6.07 -10.44
CA ILE A 12 -17.31 -6.07 -10.86
C ILE A 12 -17.51 -6.98 -12.08
N THR A 13 -18.73 -7.49 -12.25
CA THR A 13 -19.10 -8.31 -13.41
C THR A 13 -20.08 -7.54 -14.28
N GLN A 14 -19.78 -7.39 -15.57
CA GLN A 14 -20.67 -6.78 -16.55
C GLN A 14 -20.89 -7.78 -17.69
N SER A 15 -22.16 -8.03 -18.06
CA SER A 15 -22.51 -8.96 -19.14
C SER A 15 -21.84 -10.35 -19.00
N GLN A 16 -21.82 -10.90 -17.78
CA GLN A 16 -21.16 -12.17 -17.43
C GLN A 16 -19.63 -12.18 -17.54
N GLN A 17 -18.99 -11.05 -17.81
CA GLN A 17 -17.54 -10.92 -17.84
C GLN A 17 -17.01 -10.31 -16.53
N PRO A 18 -16.14 -11.01 -15.78
CA PRO A 18 -15.49 -10.43 -14.61
C PRO A 18 -14.48 -9.38 -15.04
N GLY A 19 -14.44 -8.27 -14.31
CA GLY A 19 -13.55 -7.15 -14.60
C GLY A 19 -13.40 -6.22 -13.40
N MET A 20 -13.00 -4.98 -13.69
CA MET A 20 -12.75 -3.95 -12.69
C MET A 20 -13.58 -2.70 -12.95
N LEU A 21 -14.15 -2.16 -11.88
CA LEU A 21 -14.75 -0.84 -11.83
C LEU A 21 -13.64 0.21 -11.81
N LEU A 22 -13.58 1.03 -12.86
CA LEU A 22 -12.66 2.14 -12.98
C LEU A 22 -13.40 3.46 -12.84
N VAL A 23 -12.78 4.42 -12.17
CA VAL A 23 -13.33 5.76 -11.99
C VAL A 23 -12.33 6.80 -12.46
N ASP A 24 -12.79 7.73 -13.27
CA ASP A 24 -12.08 8.97 -13.56
C ASP A 24 -12.68 10.11 -12.73
N LYS A 25 -11.97 10.51 -11.68
CA LYS A 25 -12.38 11.63 -10.81
C LYS A 25 -12.38 12.98 -11.54
N GLN A 26 -11.51 13.18 -12.53
CA GLN A 26 -11.41 14.46 -13.24
C GLN A 26 -12.56 14.62 -14.24
N ALA A 27 -12.87 13.55 -14.97
CA ALA A 27 -13.98 13.53 -15.90
C ALA A 27 -15.34 13.26 -15.24
N LYS A 28 -15.37 12.86 -13.96
CA LYS A 28 -16.57 12.42 -13.22
C LYS A 28 -17.30 11.32 -13.99
N LYS A 29 -16.57 10.28 -14.39
CA LYS A 29 -17.10 9.16 -15.17
C LYS A 29 -16.65 7.83 -14.60
N VAL A 30 -17.51 6.83 -14.79
CA VAL A 30 -17.29 5.47 -14.33
C VAL A 30 -17.22 4.54 -15.53
N TYR A 31 -16.32 3.57 -15.47
CA TYR A 31 -16.02 2.66 -16.56
C TYR A 31 -15.86 1.22 -16.07
N PHE A 32 -16.01 0.29 -17.00
CA PHE A 32 -15.70 -1.11 -16.85
C PHE A 32 -14.52 -1.48 -17.75
N THR A 33 -13.63 -2.33 -17.23
CA THR A 33 -12.66 -3.03 -18.08
C THR A 33 -12.60 -4.51 -17.70
N ALA A 34 -12.52 -5.38 -18.71
CA ALA A 34 -12.20 -6.79 -18.52
C ALA A 34 -10.68 -7.03 -18.41
N GLN A 35 -9.87 -5.98 -18.59
CA GLN A 35 -8.41 -6.09 -18.52
C GLN A 35 -7.98 -6.49 -17.10
N GLN A 36 -7.44 -7.71 -16.98
CA GLN A 36 -6.79 -8.16 -15.75
C GLN A 36 -5.36 -7.65 -15.72
N LEU A 37 -5.09 -6.80 -14.74
CA LEU A 37 -3.77 -6.27 -14.48
C LEU A 37 -2.93 -7.31 -13.71
N PRO A 38 -1.66 -7.56 -14.10
CA PRO A 38 -0.82 -8.53 -13.39
C PRO A 38 -0.58 -8.08 -11.95
N GLU A 39 -0.40 -9.02 -11.01
CA GLU A 39 -0.12 -8.65 -9.62
C GLU A 39 1.14 -7.77 -9.51
N PRO A 40 1.11 -6.69 -8.70
CA PRO A 40 2.28 -5.84 -8.48
C PRO A 40 3.42 -6.64 -7.82
N LYS A 41 4.59 -6.66 -8.45
CA LYS A 41 5.80 -7.32 -7.93
C LYS A 41 6.19 -6.79 -6.54
N SER A 42 5.88 -5.53 -6.24
CA SER A 42 6.13 -4.92 -4.93
C SER A 42 5.45 -5.67 -3.80
N GLN A 43 4.25 -6.22 -4.01
CA GLN A 43 3.59 -7.00 -2.96
C GLN A 43 4.39 -8.25 -2.61
N LYS A 44 4.96 -8.94 -3.60
CA LYS A 44 5.80 -10.12 -3.40
C LYS A 44 7.13 -9.76 -2.74
N TRP A 45 7.79 -8.70 -3.22
CA TRP A 45 9.07 -8.26 -2.66
C TRP A 45 8.96 -7.76 -1.23
N LEU A 46 7.93 -6.96 -0.93
CA LEU A 46 7.64 -6.50 0.43
C LEU A 46 7.23 -7.67 1.32
N LEU A 47 6.52 -8.68 0.80
CA LEU A 47 6.25 -9.88 1.59
C LEU A 47 7.55 -10.63 1.97
N TRP A 48 8.47 -10.81 1.03
CA TRP A 48 9.77 -11.43 1.32
C TRP A 48 10.60 -10.62 2.32
N LEU A 49 10.66 -9.30 2.16
CA LEU A 49 11.32 -8.41 3.12
C LEU A 49 10.71 -8.52 4.51
N LEU A 50 9.38 -8.61 4.60
CA LEU A 50 8.68 -8.80 5.85
C LEU A 50 9.05 -10.12 6.51
N ILE A 51 9.02 -11.23 5.76
CA ILE A 51 9.34 -12.56 6.26
C ILE A 51 10.78 -12.59 6.78
N ILE A 52 11.76 -12.17 5.96
CA ILE A 52 13.17 -12.17 6.33
C ILE A 52 13.40 -11.30 7.58
N SER A 53 12.89 -10.06 7.58
CA SER A 53 13.07 -9.16 8.71
C SER A 53 12.37 -9.68 9.98
N SER A 54 11.20 -10.30 9.85
CA SER A 54 10.48 -10.90 10.99
C SER A 54 11.23 -12.11 11.55
N VAL A 55 11.80 -12.96 10.70
CA VAL A 55 12.62 -14.11 11.12
C VAL A 55 13.91 -13.67 11.78
N LEU A 56 14.48 -12.52 11.45
CA LEU A 56 15.66 -11.98 12.11
C LEU A 56 15.31 -11.29 13.45
N VAL A 57 14.22 -10.52 13.47
CA VAL A 57 13.79 -9.74 14.63
C VAL A 57 13.15 -10.59 15.72
N THR A 58 12.24 -11.49 15.34
CA THR A 58 11.38 -12.20 16.31
C THR A 58 12.19 -13.10 17.25
N PRO A 59 13.13 -13.93 16.76
CA PRO A 59 13.95 -14.73 17.64
C PRO A 59 14.83 -13.85 18.53
N TYR A 60 15.48 -12.82 17.98
CA TYR A 60 16.34 -11.95 18.79
C TYR A 60 15.53 -11.25 19.88
N TRP A 61 14.36 -10.70 19.57
CA TRP A 61 13.50 -10.05 20.57
C TRP A 61 12.99 -11.03 21.64
N LEU A 62 12.63 -12.25 21.23
CA LEU A 62 12.20 -13.30 22.16
C LEU A 62 13.35 -13.76 23.06
N PHE A 63 14.54 -13.92 22.49
CA PHE A 63 15.73 -14.29 23.24
C PHE A 63 16.19 -13.17 24.15
N ASP A 64 16.15 -11.89 23.75
CA ASP A 64 16.49 -10.75 24.62
C ASP A 64 15.60 -10.67 25.87
N LYS A 65 14.33 -11.06 25.73
CA LYS A 65 13.38 -11.21 26.85
C LYS A 65 13.70 -12.38 27.79
N LEU A 66 14.36 -13.43 27.30
CA LEU A 66 14.58 -14.70 28.03
C LEU A 66 16.03 -14.88 28.51
N LEU A 67 17.00 -14.35 27.78
CA LEU A 67 18.44 -14.42 27.97
C LEU A 67 18.98 -13.02 27.64
N HIS A 68 19.62 -12.34 28.60
CA HIS A 68 20.18 -11.00 28.34
C HIS A 68 21.22 -11.08 27.20
N LEU A 69 20.80 -10.74 25.99
CA LEU A 69 21.66 -10.76 24.82
C LEU A 69 22.52 -9.49 24.82
N PRO A 70 23.78 -9.57 24.36
CA PRO A 70 24.60 -8.39 24.19
C PRO A 70 23.95 -7.48 23.14
N HIS A 71 23.56 -6.28 23.58
CA HIS A 71 23.15 -5.22 22.69
C HIS A 71 24.39 -4.71 21.95
N PHE A 72 24.27 -4.50 20.64
CA PHE A 72 25.37 -4.01 19.81
C PHE A 72 25.08 -2.57 19.38
N PRO A 73 25.28 -1.58 20.27
CA PRO A 73 25.06 -0.18 19.93
C PRO A 73 26.00 0.26 18.81
N ILE A 74 25.42 0.90 17.79
CA ILE A 74 26.18 1.47 16.68
C ILE A 74 26.81 2.78 17.15
N HIS A 75 28.08 2.72 17.53
CA HIS A 75 28.83 3.89 18.00
C HIS A 75 29.31 4.80 16.87
N GLN A 76 29.57 4.24 15.68
CA GLN A 76 30.09 5.00 14.54
C GLN A 76 28.95 5.72 13.81
N PRO A 77 28.99 7.06 13.68
CA PRO A 77 27.91 7.83 13.07
C PRO A 77 27.71 7.47 11.58
N ILE A 78 28.79 7.14 10.87
CA ILE A 78 28.71 6.74 9.45
C ILE A 78 27.94 5.43 9.30
N VAL A 79 28.27 4.43 10.14
CA VAL A 79 27.58 3.13 10.14
C VAL A 79 26.11 3.30 10.54
N TRP A 80 25.82 4.20 11.47
CA TRP A 80 24.46 4.52 11.89
C TRP A 80 23.62 5.08 10.74
N TRP A 81 24.14 6.09 10.02
CA TRP A 81 23.45 6.66 8.85
C TRP A 81 23.26 5.62 7.75
N LEU A 82 24.26 4.78 7.51
CA LEU A 82 24.19 3.72 6.51
C LEU A 82 23.08 2.71 6.84
N VAL A 83 23.00 2.23 8.08
CA VAL A 83 21.95 1.31 8.53
C VAL A 83 20.57 1.96 8.42
N LEU A 84 20.40 3.22 8.85
CA LEU A 84 19.15 3.96 8.69
C LEU A 84 18.71 4.06 7.21
N VAL A 85 19.63 4.45 6.33
CA VAL A 85 19.35 4.60 4.89
C VAL A 85 18.96 3.26 4.26
N ILE A 86 19.62 2.17 4.63
CA ILE A 86 19.30 0.83 4.12
C ILE A 86 17.91 0.39 4.60
N THR A 87 17.63 0.54 5.89
CA THR A 87 16.39 0.05 6.52
C THR A 87 15.14 0.82 6.10
N LEU A 88 15.26 2.13 5.86
CA LEU A 88 14.18 2.93 5.27
C LEU A 88 14.15 2.83 3.74
N GLY A 89 15.30 2.78 3.10
CA GLY A 89 15.45 2.84 1.64
C GLY A 89 15.02 1.56 0.93
N ILE A 90 15.35 0.38 1.47
CA ILE A 90 15.02 -0.91 0.83
C ILE A 90 13.50 -1.07 0.62
N PRO A 91 12.63 -0.87 1.63
CA PRO A 91 11.18 -0.96 1.42
C PRO A 91 10.65 0.06 0.39
N ILE A 92 11.18 1.28 0.40
CA ILE A 92 10.79 2.34 -0.56
C ILE A 92 11.18 1.95 -1.98
N ILE A 93 12.41 1.48 -2.19
CA ILE A 93 12.91 1.05 -3.50
C ILE A 93 12.11 -0.18 -3.99
N ALA A 94 11.90 -1.18 -3.13
CA ALA A 94 11.12 -2.37 -3.45
C ALA A 94 9.68 -2.01 -3.85
N TRP A 95 9.08 -1.04 -3.15
CA TRP A 95 7.78 -0.50 -3.53
C TRP A 95 7.82 0.25 -4.86
N TYR A 96 8.77 1.17 -5.05
CA TYR A 96 8.84 2.03 -6.22
C TYR A 96 9.18 1.30 -7.53
N VAL A 97 10.04 0.28 -7.46
CA VAL A 97 10.41 -0.55 -8.62
C VAL A 97 9.36 -1.63 -8.86
N GLY A 98 8.82 -2.22 -7.78
CA GLY A 98 7.85 -3.30 -7.88
C GLY A 98 6.40 -2.85 -8.07
N ARG A 99 6.07 -1.56 -7.86
CA ARG A 99 4.70 -1.05 -8.03
C ARG A 99 4.23 -1.29 -9.46
N GLN A 100 2.94 -1.55 -9.58
CA GLN A 100 2.29 -1.58 -10.88
C GLN A 100 2.28 -0.18 -11.48
N LYS A 101 3.05 0.00 -12.57
CA LYS A 101 3.09 1.25 -13.37
C LYS A 101 2.20 1.17 -14.62
N VAL A 102 1.51 0.03 -14.80
CA VAL A 102 0.75 -0.27 -16.01
C VAL A 102 -0.54 0.55 -16.01
N HIS A 103 -0.76 1.27 -17.12
CA HIS A 103 -1.96 2.04 -17.37
C HIS A 103 -3.01 1.12 -18.00
N TYR A 104 -4.28 1.34 -17.67
CA TYR A 104 -5.38 0.66 -18.35
C TYR A 104 -5.40 1.07 -19.83
N ASP A 105 -5.63 0.10 -20.71
CA ASP A 105 -5.79 0.37 -22.14
C ASP A 105 -7.16 1.00 -22.39
N PHE A 106 -7.17 2.30 -22.74
CA PHE A 106 -8.38 3.06 -23.01
C PHE A 106 -9.28 2.45 -24.08
N GLN A 107 -8.75 1.64 -25.01
CA GLN A 107 -9.56 0.96 -26.03
C GLN A 107 -10.42 -0.17 -25.43
N GLN A 108 -9.99 -0.75 -24.32
CA GLN A 108 -10.68 -1.84 -23.62
C GLN A 108 -11.58 -1.33 -22.48
N VAL A 109 -11.60 -0.01 -22.26
CA VAL A 109 -12.42 0.65 -21.25
C VAL A 109 -13.77 0.98 -21.87
N LYS A 110 -14.84 0.39 -21.32
CA LYS A 110 -16.22 0.59 -21.76
C LYS A 110 -16.99 1.39 -20.69
N PRO A 111 -18.05 2.13 -21.06
CA PRO A 111 -18.94 2.71 -20.06
C PRO A 111 -19.50 1.60 -19.17
N LEU A 112 -19.63 1.90 -17.88
CA LEU A 112 -20.28 0.99 -16.94
C LEU A 112 -21.75 0.83 -17.34
N ALA A 113 -22.21 -0.40 -17.51
CA ALA A 113 -23.60 -0.73 -17.84
C ALA A 113 -24.06 -1.92 -16.99
N VAL A 114 -24.13 -1.71 -15.69
CA VAL A 114 -24.57 -2.70 -14.69
C VAL A 114 -25.83 -2.18 -14.00
N ASP A 115 -26.59 -3.08 -13.40
CA ASP A 115 -27.74 -2.69 -12.58
C ASP A 115 -27.28 -2.15 -11.21
N GLN A 116 -28.09 -1.28 -10.61
CA GLN A 116 -27.81 -0.69 -9.30
C GLN A 116 -27.52 -1.74 -8.23
N SER A 117 -28.17 -2.92 -8.28
CA SER A 117 -27.97 -3.97 -7.29
C SER A 117 -26.59 -4.61 -7.38
N THR A 118 -26.03 -4.73 -8.58
CA THR A 118 -24.66 -5.21 -8.82
C THR A 118 -23.64 -4.17 -8.38
N LEU A 119 -23.89 -2.88 -8.66
CA LEU A 119 -23.04 -1.78 -8.19
C LEU A 119 -23.00 -1.71 -6.65
N ASP A 120 -24.16 -1.83 -6.00
CA ASP A 120 -24.29 -1.82 -4.54
C ASP A 120 -23.51 -2.95 -3.87
N LYS A 121 -23.56 -4.16 -4.46
CA LYS A 121 -22.79 -5.31 -3.99
C LYS A 121 -21.29 -5.06 -4.14
N ALA A 122 -20.84 -4.54 -5.28
CA ALA A 122 -19.43 -4.24 -5.52
C ALA A 122 -18.90 -3.16 -4.56
N LEU A 123 -19.72 -2.16 -4.23
CA LEU A 123 -19.34 -1.04 -3.37
C LEU A 123 -19.69 -1.23 -1.88
N LYS A 124 -20.20 -2.40 -1.47
CA LYS A 124 -20.65 -2.69 -0.09
C LYS A 124 -19.60 -2.33 0.97
N TYR A 125 -18.34 -2.65 0.71
CA TYR A 125 -17.22 -2.41 1.63
C TYR A 125 -16.35 -1.22 1.25
N TRP A 126 -16.77 -0.41 0.27
CA TRP A 126 -15.99 0.74 -0.20
C TRP A 126 -15.72 1.77 0.90
N TRP A 127 -16.70 2.01 1.77
CA TRP A 127 -16.52 2.90 2.92
C TRP A 127 -15.43 2.39 3.88
N PHE A 128 -15.36 1.08 4.09
CA PHE A 128 -14.36 0.45 4.94
C PHE A 128 -12.96 0.55 4.29
N GLU A 129 -12.85 0.30 2.99
CA GLU A 129 -11.58 0.49 2.28
C GLU A 129 -11.07 1.92 2.39
N ARG A 130 -11.95 2.93 2.23
CA ARG A 130 -11.56 4.34 2.39
C ARG A 130 -11.06 4.64 3.80
N LEU A 131 -11.79 4.18 4.82
CA LEU A 131 -11.40 4.35 6.22
C LEU A 131 -10.08 3.65 6.52
N TRP A 132 -9.88 2.48 5.93
CA TRP A 132 -8.65 1.71 6.08
C TRP A 132 -7.45 2.43 5.44
N VAL A 133 -7.59 2.91 4.20
CA VAL A 133 -6.53 3.69 3.52
C VAL A 133 -6.24 4.98 4.29
N ALA A 134 -7.26 5.66 4.82
CA ALA A 134 -7.08 6.83 5.66
C ALA A 134 -6.32 6.51 6.96
N THR A 135 -6.68 5.41 7.63
CA THR A 135 -6.00 4.91 8.83
C THR A 135 -4.52 4.63 8.54
N VAL A 136 -4.22 3.95 7.43
CA VAL A 136 -2.84 3.65 7.02
C VAL A 136 -2.04 4.93 6.78
N LEU A 137 -2.62 5.91 6.08
CA LEU A 137 -1.95 7.21 5.82
C LEU A 137 -1.78 8.04 7.09
N LEU A 138 -2.73 7.99 8.03
CA LEU A 138 -2.68 8.71 9.30
C LEU A 138 -1.65 8.11 10.26
N LEU A 139 -1.54 6.79 10.31
CA LEU A 139 -0.62 6.09 11.21
C LEU A 139 0.83 6.11 10.71
N LEU A 140 1.06 6.30 9.42
CA LEU A 140 2.41 6.25 8.83
C LEU A 140 3.35 7.34 9.39
N PRO A 141 2.99 8.63 9.48
CA PRO A 141 3.84 9.66 10.08
C PRO A 141 4.20 9.43 11.55
N PRO A 142 3.23 9.23 12.49
CA PRO A 142 3.55 9.10 13.91
C PRO A 142 4.33 7.81 14.22
N THR A 143 4.03 6.70 13.53
CA THR A 143 4.80 5.46 13.72
C THR A 143 6.23 5.61 13.20
N SER A 144 6.43 6.24 12.05
CA SER A 144 7.77 6.49 11.50
C SER A 144 8.62 7.35 12.45
N VAL A 145 8.03 8.40 13.04
CA VAL A 145 8.71 9.26 14.03
C VAL A 145 9.04 8.47 15.30
N LEU A 146 8.10 7.68 15.83
CA LEU A 146 8.33 6.86 17.02
C LEU A 146 9.53 5.92 16.82
N PHE A 147 9.59 5.21 15.69
CA PHE A 147 10.70 4.30 15.43
C PHE A 147 12.02 5.03 15.20
N LEU A 148 12.01 6.19 14.55
CA LEU A 148 13.21 7.02 14.41
C LEU A 148 13.74 7.46 15.78
N VAL A 149 12.85 7.87 16.69
CA VAL A 149 13.22 8.24 18.07
C VAL A 149 13.79 7.04 18.83
N LEU A 150 13.14 5.87 18.76
CA LEU A 150 13.64 4.65 19.39
C LEU A 150 15.04 4.29 18.85
N TYR A 151 15.23 4.35 17.53
CA TYR A 151 16.52 4.10 16.89
C TYR A 151 17.59 5.13 17.27
N MET A 152 17.21 6.39 17.49
CA MET A 152 18.13 7.43 17.95
C MET A 152 18.60 7.22 19.40
N ILE A 153 17.72 6.72 20.27
CA ILE A 153 18.01 6.48 21.69
C ILE A 153 18.85 5.22 21.88
N LYS A 154 18.46 4.11 21.24
CA LYS A 154 19.08 2.80 21.47
C LYS A 154 20.24 2.49 20.53
N ARG A 155 20.24 3.08 19.32
CA ARG A 155 21.24 2.85 18.26
C ARG A 155 21.46 1.37 17.97
N ASP A 156 20.41 0.56 18.09
CA ASP A 156 20.48 -0.88 17.95
C ASP A 156 20.09 -1.31 16.52
N PRO A 157 20.85 -2.22 15.86
CA PRO A 157 20.46 -2.83 14.60
C PRO A 157 19.05 -3.45 14.60
N LEU A 158 18.58 -3.93 15.76
CA LEU A 158 17.27 -4.56 15.91
C LEU A 158 16.13 -3.56 15.74
N ASP A 159 16.27 -2.35 16.29
CA ASP A 159 15.31 -1.27 16.08
C ASP A 159 15.26 -0.86 14.60
N ALA A 160 16.40 -0.95 13.90
CA ALA A 160 16.47 -0.72 12.46
C ALA A 160 15.74 -1.81 11.64
N LEU A 161 15.82 -3.07 12.07
CA LEU A 161 15.04 -4.15 11.47
C LEU A 161 13.54 -4.00 11.77
N LEU A 162 13.17 -3.54 12.96
CA LEU A 162 11.78 -3.20 13.30
C LEU A 162 11.24 -2.05 12.44
N ILE A 163 12.05 -1.02 12.18
CA ILE A 163 11.75 0.03 11.18
C ILE A 163 11.47 -0.60 9.82
N THR A 164 12.33 -1.53 9.39
CA THR A 164 12.19 -2.21 8.09
C THR A 164 10.89 -3.01 8.02
N VAL A 165 10.54 -3.77 9.07
CA VAL A 165 9.26 -4.52 9.17
C VAL A 165 8.07 -3.58 9.04
N HIS A 166 8.07 -2.49 9.80
CA HIS A 166 6.97 -1.52 9.79
C HIS A 166 6.85 -0.81 8.45
N ALA A 167 7.94 -0.26 7.93
CA ALA A 167 7.98 0.38 6.61
C ALA A 167 7.48 -0.58 5.53
N THR A 168 7.85 -1.86 5.59
CA THR A 168 7.41 -2.88 4.65
C THR A 168 5.90 -3.17 4.76
N LEU A 169 5.36 -3.28 5.97
CA LEU A 169 3.91 -3.43 6.21
C LEU A 169 3.11 -2.25 5.67
N PHE A 170 3.58 -1.02 5.92
CA PHE A 170 2.93 0.21 5.45
C PHE A 170 3.02 0.33 3.92
N MET A 171 4.20 0.14 3.33
CA MET A 171 4.42 0.21 1.89
C MET A 171 3.62 -0.84 1.12
N ARG A 172 3.46 -2.05 1.68
CA ARG A 172 2.65 -3.10 1.05
C ARG A 172 1.18 -2.72 0.96
N ARG A 173 0.72 -1.84 1.87
CA ARG A 173 -0.67 -1.36 1.97
C ARG A 173 -0.89 -0.02 1.25
N LEU A 174 0.16 0.62 0.74
CA LEU A 174 0.05 1.83 -0.08
C LEU A 174 -0.44 1.48 -1.49
N ILE A 175 -1.75 1.64 -1.68
CA ILE A 175 -2.44 1.45 -2.96
C ILE A 175 -2.17 2.68 -3.86
N PRO A 176 -2.00 2.50 -5.18
CA PRO A 176 -1.97 3.61 -6.13
C PRO A 176 -3.20 4.53 -5.97
N HIS A 177 -2.98 5.84 -6.07
CA HIS A 177 -4.03 6.85 -5.93
C HIS A 177 -4.79 6.84 -4.59
N ALA A 178 -4.16 6.39 -3.50
CA ALA A 178 -4.74 6.32 -2.15
C ALA A 178 -5.53 7.58 -1.72
N PHE A 179 -4.95 8.78 -1.90
CA PHE A 179 -5.64 10.04 -1.60
C PHE A 179 -6.90 10.24 -2.43
N SER A 180 -6.82 9.94 -3.72
CA SER A 180 -7.97 10.06 -4.62
C SER A 180 -9.06 9.02 -4.28
N ARG A 181 -8.70 7.79 -3.88
CA ARG A 181 -9.65 6.77 -3.39
C ARG A 181 -10.41 7.24 -2.15
N ILE A 182 -9.72 7.87 -1.19
CA ILE A 182 -10.37 8.42 0.02
C ILE A 182 -11.41 9.48 -0.36
N MET A 183 -11.16 10.28 -1.39
CA MET A 183 -12.05 11.38 -1.79
C MET A 183 -13.27 10.94 -2.59
N VAL A 184 -13.28 9.76 -3.20
CA VAL A 184 -14.41 9.27 -4.01
C VAL A 184 -15.36 8.48 -3.11
N SER A 185 -16.55 9.01 -2.85
CA SER A 185 -17.59 8.32 -2.09
C SER A 185 -18.41 7.38 -2.97
N LYS A 186 -19.16 6.45 -2.34
CA LYS A 186 -20.11 5.59 -3.06
C LYS A 186 -21.15 6.44 -3.81
N ARG A 187 -21.66 7.48 -3.17
CA ARG A 187 -22.62 8.43 -3.76
C ARG A 187 -22.06 9.11 -5.01
N ASP A 188 -20.80 9.51 -4.98
CA ASP A 188 -20.16 10.11 -6.16
C ASP A 188 -20.14 9.13 -7.34
N ILE A 189 -19.83 7.86 -7.08
CA ILE A 189 -19.79 6.82 -8.11
C ILE A 189 -21.19 6.59 -8.71
N GLU A 190 -22.22 6.55 -7.87
CA GLU A 190 -23.63 6.42 -8.31
C GLU A 190 -24.11 7.63 -9.10
N GLU A 191 -23.66 8.83 -8.75
CA GLU A 191 -23.98 10.06 -9.49
C GLU A 191 -23.26 10.12 -10.84
N TRP A 192 -22.06 9.54 -10.95
CA TRP A 192 -21.25 9.53 -12.17
C TRP A 192 -21.57 8.39 -13.15
N GLU A 193 -22.38 7.42 -12.72
CA GLU A 193 -22.96 6.41 -13.59
C GLU A 193 -24.13 6.98 -14.43
N LYS A 194 -24.90 7.92 -13.85
CA LYS A 194 -26.08 8.54 -14.46
C LYS A 194 -25.73 9.55 -15.54
#